data_AF-A0A3B0PAA8-F1
#
_entry.id   AF-A0A3B0PAA8-F1
#
_cell.length_a   1.000
_cell.length_b   1.000
_cell.length_c   1.000
_cell.angle_alpha   90.00
_cell.angle_beta   90.00
_cell.angle_gamma   90.00
#
_symmetry.space_group_name_H-M   'P 1'
#
loop_
_entity.id
_entity.type
_entity.pdbx_description
1 polymer ?
#
loop_
_entity_poly.entity_id
_entity_poly.type
_entity_poly.pdbx_seq_one_letter_code
_entity_poly.pdbx_strand_id
1 'polypeptide(L)' 'MTYLSSLGIENQIAFNIMEDVRKGKKLKPEYEKIMQEFNVSQDYIDSCNKIKYMFPKAHATAYVLMAW' A
#
# COMPACT_ATOMS: atom_id res chain seq x y z
N MET A 1 2.04 2.36 2.76
CA MET A 1 2.97 2.54 3.90
C MET A 1 2.73 3.87 4.59
N THR A 2 3.17 5.02 4.04
CA THR A 2 3.07 6.33 4.71
C THR A 2 1.66 6.69 5.19
N TYR A 3 0.65 6.45 4.35
CA TYR A 3 -0.75 6.66 4.72
C TYR A 3 -1.20 5.79 5.91
N LEU A 4 -0.91 4.49 5.86
CA LEU A 4 -1.26 3.54 6.93
C LEU A 4 -0.52 3.88 8.24
N SER A 5 0.76 4.24 8.16
CA SER A 5 1.53 4.71 9.32
C SER A 5 0.95 6.00 9.92
N SER A 6 0.45 6.93 9.09
CA SER A 6 -0.17 8.16 9.58
C SER A 6 -1.50 7.95 10.31
N LEU A 7 -2.17 6.82 10.05
CA LEU A 7 -3.38 6.41 10.76
C LEU A 7 -3.10 5.71 12.09
N GLY A 8 -1.83 5.42 12.41
CA GLY A 8 -1.43 4.73 13.64
C GLY A 8 -1.26 3.22 13.51
N ILE A 9 -1.35 2.67 12.28
CA ILE A 9 -1.03 1.26 12.04
C ILE A 9 0.48 1.05 12.25
N GLU A 10 0.84 -0.04 12.91
CA GLU A 10 2.24 -0.37 13.18
C GLU A 10 3.08 -0.40 11.89
N ASN A 11 4.26 0.24 11.93
CA ASN A 11 5.11 0.41 10.75
C ASN A 11 5.47 -0.92 10.07
N GLN A 12 5.67 -2.00 10.83
CA GLN A 12 5.96 -3.32 10.27
C GLN A 12 4.78 -3.88 9.48
N ILE A 13 3.56 -3.72 9.99
CA ILE A 13 2.33 -4.16 9.33
C ILE A 13 2.08 -3.32 8.08
N ALA A 14 2.20 -1.99 8.20
CA ALA A 14 2.07 -1.05 7.09
C ALA A 14 3.10 -1.30 5.96
N PHE A 15 4.30 -1.75 6.31
CA PHE A 15 5.33 -2.16 5.36
C PHE A 15 4.98 -3.48 4.67
N ASN A 16 4.60 -4.51 5.42
CA ASN A 16 4.23 -5.82 4.88
C ASN A 16 3.05 -5.71 3.90
N ILE A 17 2.01 -4.95 4.27
CA ILE A 17 0.86 -4.65 3.41
C ILE A 17 1.32 -3.97 2.11
N MET A 18 2.17 -2.95 2.22
CA MET A 18 2.67 -2.22 1.05
C MET A 18 3.46 -3.13 0.11
N GLU A 19 4.31 -4.02 0.65
CA GLU A 19 5.09 -4.97 -0.15
C GLU A 19 4.22 -6.00 -0.87
N ASP A 20 3.18 -6.52 -0.22
CA ASP A 20 2.27 -7.49 -0.83
C ASP A 20 1.43 -6.83 -1.94
N VAL A 21 0.82 -5.67 -1.66
CA VAL A 21 0.02 -4.91 -2.64
C VAL A 21 0.87 -4.47 -3.83
N ARG A 22 2.12 -4.03 -3.59
CA ARG A 22 3.05 -3.62 -4.66
C ARG A 22 3.34 -4.75 -5.64
N LYS A 23 3.36 -5.99 -5.16
CA LYS A 23 3.64 -7.21 -5.96
C LYS A 23 2.36 -7.82 -6.54
N GLY A 24 1.22 -7.16 -6.40
CA GLY A 24 -0.07 -7.63 -6.90
C GLY A 24 -0.66 -8.79 -6.13
N LYS A 25 -0.20 -9.01 -4.88
CA LYS A 25 -0.85 -9.97 -4.00
C LYS A 25 -2.07 -9.31 -3.38
N LYS A 26 -3.17 -10.06 -3.34
CA LYS A 26 -4.39 -9.64 -2.66
C LYS A 26 -4.14 -9.45 -1.17
N LEU A 27 -4.88 -8.53 -0.56
CA LEU A 27 -4.87 -8.33 0.88
C LEU A 27 -5.32 -9.62 1.57
N LYS A 28 -4.63 -9.97 2.65
CA LYS A 28 -5.08 -11.02 3.55
C LYS A 28 -6.27 -10.51 4.37
N PRO A 29 -7.21 -11.37 4.76
CA PRO A 29 -8.34 -10.97 5.60
C PRO A 29 -7.92 -10.35 6.94
N GLU A 30 -6.75 -10.71 7.47
CA GLU A 30 -6.16 -10.08 8.67
C GLU A 30 -5.81 -8.62 8.44
N TYR A 31 -5.24 -8.27 7.28
CA TYR A 31 -4.88 -6.91 6.94
C TYR A 31 -6.12 -6.05 6.68
N GLU A 32 -7.17 -6.60 6.09
CA GLU A 32 -8.44 -5.90 5.88
C GLU A 32 -9.11 -5.54 7.21
N LYS A 33 -9.10 -6.45 8.19
CA LYS A 33 -9.62 -6.16 9.55
C LYS A 33 -8.85 -5.04 10.23
N ILE A 34 -7.51 -5.09 10.20
CA ILE A 34 -6.67 -4.03 10.77
C ILE A 34 -6.97 -2.69 10.07
N MET A 35 -7.08 -2.68 8.74
CA MET A 35 -7.43 -1.46 8.02
C MET A 35 -8.81 -0.90 8.43
N GLN A 36 -9.81 -1.76 8.61
CA GLN A 36 -11.14 -1.36 9.05
C GLN A 36 -11.14 -0.82 10.50
N GLU A 37 -10.41 -1.44 11.42
CA GLU A 37 -10.25 -0.98 12.81
C GLU A 37 -9.65 0.43 12.89
N PHE A 38 -8.75 0.76 11.96
CA PHE A 38 -8.10 2.07 11.85
C PHE A 38 -8.86 3.05 10.93
N ASN A 39 -10.15 2.79 10.65
CA ASN A 39 -11.03 3.63 9.83
C ASN A 39 -10.48 3.93 8.42
N VAL A 40 -9.74 2.99 7.82
CA VAL A 40 -9.37 3.07 6.40
C VAL A 40 -10.64 2.89 5.56
N SER A 41 -10.86 3.78 4.59
CA SER A 41 -12.03 3.68 3.71
C SER A 41 -12.03 2.39 2.88
N GLN A 42 -13.23 1.84 2.65
CA GLN A 42 -13.40 0.63 1.85
C GLN A 42 -12.87 0.80 0.42
N ASP A 43 -13.02 1.99 -0.16
CA ASP A 43 -12.48 2.31 -1.49
C ASP A 43 -10.96 2.14 -1.57
N TYR A 44 -10.23 2.42 -0.47
CA TYR A 44 -8.78 2.22 -0.40
C TYR A 44 -8.42 0.74 -0.37
N ILE A 45 -9.16 -0.06 0.41
CA ILE A 45 -8.99 -1.52 0.50
C ILE A 45 -9.24 -2.17 -0.87
N ASP A 46 -10.33 -1.78 -1.54
CA ASP A 46 -10.69 -2.28 -2.86
C ASP A 46 -9.66 -1.87 -3.92
N SER A 47 -9.14 -0.65 -3.81
CA SER A 47 -8.06 -0.17 -4.70
C SER A 47 -6.79 -1.00 -4.52
N CYS A 48 -6.39 -1.29 -3.28
CA CYS A 48 -5.24 -2.14 -3.00
C CYS A 48 -5.38 -3.53 -3.62
N ASN A 49 -6.58 -4.11 -3.62
CA ASN A 49 -6.86 -5.41 -4.23
C ASN A 49 -6.86 -5.42 -5.78
N LYS A 50 -6.95 -4.25 -6.42
CA LYS A 50 -6.91 -4.11 -7.90
C LYS A 50 -5.49 -3.91 -8.44
N ILE A 51 -4.56 -3.46 -7.62
CA ILE A 51 -3.18 -3.21 -8.02
C ILE A 51 -2.53 -4.55 -8.39
N LYS A 52 -2.03 -4.67 -9.63
CA LYS A 52 -1.25 -5.83 -10.08
C LYS A 52 0.25 -5.63 -9.88
N TYR A 53 0.71 -4.39 -9.97
CA TYR A 53 2.08 -4.00 -9.75
C TYR A 53 2.13 -2.50 -9.48
N MET A 54 3.03 -2.07 -8.59
CA MET A 54 3.24 -0.66 -8.27
C MET A 54 4.74 -0.34 -8.21
N PHE A 55 5.15 0.78 -8.79
CA PHE A 55 6.55 1.19 -8.78
C PHE A 55 6.97 1.79 -7.42
N PRO A 56 8.19 1.51 -6.95
CA PRO A 56 8.79 2.28 -5.87
C PRO A 56 8.95 3.75 -6.27
N LYS A 57 8.73 4.68 -5.33
CA LYS A 57 8.84 6.13 -5.58
C LYS A 57 10.19 6.52 -6.20
N ALA A 58 11.30 5.96 -5.71
CA ALA A 58 12.63 6.24 -6.22
C ALA A 58 12.80 5.87 -7.70
N HIS A 59 12.21 4.76 -8.13
CA HIS A 59 12.27 4.30 -9.52
C HIS A 59 11.45 5.21 -10.44
N ALA A 60 10.26 5.62 -10.01
CA ALA A 60 9.46 6.60 -10.73
C ALA A 60 10.19 7.94 -10.86
N THR A 61 10.81 8.44 -9.79
CA THR A 61 11.61 9.69 -9.84
C THR A 61 12.78 9.57 -10.82
N ALA A 62 13.52 8.46 -10.79
CA ALA A 62 14.63 8.25 -11.71
C ALA A 62 14.18 8.24 -13.18
N TYR A 63 13.09 7.56 -13.51
CA TYR A 63 12.57 7.57 -14.88
C TYR A 63 12.11 8.95 -15.33
N VAL A 64 11.43 9.69 -14.46
CA VAL A 64 10.98 11.06 -14.80
C VAL A 64 12.17 11.99 -15.00
N LEU A 65 13.24 11.88 -14.19
CA LEU A 65 14.47 12.65 -14.37
C LEU A 65 15.19 12.31 -15.68
N MET A 66 15.21 11.04 -16.10
CA MET A 66 15.83 10.63 -17.36
C MET A 66 14.98 10.96 -18.60
N ALA A 67 13.68 11.17 -18.42
CA ALA A 67 12.75 11.50 -19.50
C ALA A 67 12.63 13.02 -19.76
N TRP A 68 13.31 13.85 -18.97
CA TRP A 68 13.45 15.30 -19.16
C TRP A 68 14.60 15.59 -20.12
#